data_AF-A0A2T6E019-F1
#
_entry.id   AF-A0A2T6E019-F1
#
_cell.length_a   1.000
_cell.length_b   1.000
_cell.length_c   1.000
_cell.angle_alpha   90.00
_cell.angle_beta   90.00
_cell.angle_gamma   90.00
#
_symmetry.space_group_name_H-M   'P 1'
#
loop_
_entity.id
_entity.type
_entity.pdbx_description
1 polymer ?
#
loop_
_entity_poly.entity_id
_entity_poly.type
_entity_poly.pdbx_seq_one_letter_code
_entity_poly.pdbx_strand_id
1 'polypeptide(L)'
;MNTDIVSAIELTASAAITVAALSSLLPTLRARTSALLLFGLWFIAVGLFGAIQLFGPRHLGPPGLGLSVMLPILALTGSATMHPALRVRIREAPLTLLIAMNALRVLGVSFLILLGEGRISPTFALSAGWGDIAVGFAAVPVALLARRRSPLSVGVVAVWNTLGLLDLVTAVALGVMSAAGTPLNFIHEAPGSGVMTTLPYLFIPGFLVPIFATSHLLVYYKLKHRAWGTHTSIAPEPAEGIPLNSRQGA
;
A
#
# COMPACT_ATOMS: atom_id res chain seq x y z
N MET A 1 -21.79 -9.33 19.27
CA MET A 1 -20.34 -9.61 19.15
C MET A 1 -19.63 -8.27 19.28
N ASN A 2 -18.63 -8.13 20.14
CA ASN A 2 -17.92 -6.86 20.35
C ASN A 2 -17.15 -6.49 19.07
N THR A 3 -17.43 -5.34 18.48
CA THR A 3 -16.79 -4.86 17.24
C THR A 3 -15.28 -4.71 17.39
N ASP A 4 -14.78 -4.42 18.60
CA ASP A 4 -13.35 -4.40 18.88
C ASP A 4 -12.71 -5.78 18.67
N ILE A 5 -13.39 -6.87 19.04
CA ILE A 5 -12.87 -8.24 18.84
C ILE A 5 -12.83 -8.57 17.35
N VAL A 6 -13.88 -8.20 16.61
CA VAL A 6 -13.95 -8.41 15.16
C VAL A 6 -12.83 -7.65 14.46
N SER A 7 -12.68 -6.36 14.78
CA SER A 7 -11.61 -5.51 14.24
C SER A 7 -10.23 -6.03 14.63
N ALA A 8 -10.04 -6.56 15.85
CA ALA A 8 -8.76 -7.14 16.24
C ALA A 8 -8.39 -8.37 15.39
N ILE A 9 -9.35 -9.27 15.13
CA ILE A 9 -9.16 -10.43 14.26
C ILE A 9 -8.86 -9.99 12.83
N GLU A 10 -9.70 -9.09 12.31
CA GLU A 10 -9.60 -8.54 10.96
C GLU A 10 -8.25 -7.86 10.70
N LEU A 11 -7.82 -6.95 11.58
CA LEU A 11 -6.58 -6.20 11.43
C LEU A 11 -5.35 -7.09 11.59
N THR A 12 -5.41 -8.08 12.50
CA THR A 12 -4.33 -9.06 12.66
C THR A 12 -4.21 -9.96 11.44
N ALA A 13 -5.34 -10.44 10.90
CA ALA A 13 -5.35 -11.25 9.69
C ALA A 13 -4.83 -10.45 8.48
N SER A 14 -5.24 -9.20 8.34
CA SER A 14 -4.76 -8.29 7.28
C SER A 14 -3.26 -8.04 7.38
N ALA A 15 -2.75 -7.81 8.60
CA ALA A 15 -1.32 -7.68 8.85
C ALA A 15 -0.56 -8.97 8.49
N ALA A 16 -1.04 -10.14 8.90
CA ALA A 16 -0.42 -11.41 8.58
C ALA A 16 -0.38 -11.67 7.06
N ILE A 17 -1.47 -11.40 6.35
CA ILE A 17 -1.57 -11.60 4.89
C ILE A 17 -0.61 -10.68 4.15
N THR A 18 -0.58 -9.37 4.50
CA THR A 18 0.33 -8.41 3.86
C THR A 18 1.80 -8.75 4.12
N VAL A 19 2.14 -9.11 5.36
CA VAL A 19 3.49 -9.51 5.74
C VAL A 19 3.93 -10.80 5.03
N ALA A 20 3.04 -11.79 4.91
CA ALA A 20 3.31 -13.01 4.15
C ALA A 20 3.52 -12.72 2.65
N ALA A 21 2.66 -11.88 2.06
CA ALA A 21 2.77 -11.44 0.68
C ALA A 21 4.10 -10.74 0.40
N LEU A 22 4.48 -9.75 1.22
CA LEU A 22 5.75 -9.04 1.07
C LEU A 22 6.96 -9.95 1.29
N SER A 23 6.90 -10.81 2.31
CA SER A 23 8.00 -11.74 2.59
C SER A 23 8.20 -12.76 1.46
N SER A 24 7.13 -13.17 0.77
CA SER A 24 7.22 -14.09 -0.38
C SER A 24 8.05 -13.54 -1.55
N LEU A 25 8.23 -12.22 -1.63
CA LEU A 25 9.08 -11.57 -2.63
C LEU A 25 10.57 -11.85 -2.40
N LEU A 26 10.95 -12.30 -1.22
CA LEU A 26 12.34 -12.57 -0.87
C LEU A 26 12.75 -13.99 -1.31
N PRO A 27 13.96 -14.16 -1.85
CA PRO A 27 14.36 -15.40 -2.53
C PRO A 27 14.78 -16.52 -1.57
N THR A 28 15.36 -16.20 -0.41
CA THR A 28 15.92 -17.19 0.51
C THR A 28 15.04 -17.36 1.75
N LEU A 29 15.03 -18.57 2.32
CA LEU A 29 14.32 -18.83 3.58
C LEU A 29 14.80 -17.89 4.70
N ARG A 30 16.12 -17.66 4.81
CA ARG A 30 16.69 -16.73 5.80
C ARG A 30 16.16 -15.30 5.63
N ALA A 31 16.10 -14.78 4.40
CA ALA A 31 15.57 -13.43 4.16
C ALA A 31 14.07 -13.35 4.48
N ARG A 32 13.30 -14.38 4.12
CA ARG A 32 11.87 -14.50 4.47
C ARG A 32 11.68 -14.49 5.98
N THR A 33 12.40 -15.32 6.71
CA THR A 33 12.31 -15.38 8.18
C THR A 33 12.73 -14.07 8.83
N SER A 34 13.79 -13.42 8.34
CA SER A 34 14.21 -12.11 8.85
C SER A 34 13.13 -11.04 8.61
N ALA A 35 12.50 -11.02 7.43
CA ALA A 35 11.41 -10.09 7.15
C ALA A 35 10.18 -10.37 8.04
N LEU A 36 9.77 -11.63 8.17
CA LEU A 36 8.68 -12.02 9.07
C LEU A 36 8.95 -11.59 10.52
N LEU A 37 10.17 -11.79 11.02
CA LEU A 37 10.57 -11.36 12.36
C LEU A 37 10.55 -9.82 12.49
N LEU A 38 11.08 -9.11 11.51
CA LEU A 38 11.10 -7.63 11.53
C LEU A 38 9.69 -7.05 11.51
N PHE A 39 8.83 -7.52 10.61
CA PHE A 39 7.43 -7.10 10.56
C PHE A 39 6.66 -7.54 11.81
N GLY A 40 6.91 -8.73 12.34
CA GLY A 40 6.31 -9.21 13.57
C GLY A 40 6.71 -8.39 14.79
N LEU A 41 7.99 -8.03 14.91
CA LEU A 41 8.49 -7.15 15.97
C LEU A 41 7.88 -5.74 15.86
N TRP A 42 7.77 -5.20 14.64
CA TRP A 42 7.10 -3.92 14.42
C TRP A 42 5.61 -3.98 14.78
N PHE A 43 4.90 -5.04 14.39
CA PHE A 43 3.49 -5.26 14.78
C PHE A 43 3.35 -5.31 16.30
N ILE A 44 4.20 -6.08 17.00
CA ILE A 44 4.21 -6.14 18.46
C ILE A 44 4.49 -4.75 19.06
N ALA A 45 5.45 -4.00 18.52
CA ALA A 45 5.75 -2.65 18.99
C ALA A 45 4.54 -1.71 18.86
N VAL A 46 3.83 -1.73 17.74
CA VAL A 46 2.58 -0.96 17.55
C VAL A 46 1.53 -1.39 18.57
N GLY A 47 1.39 -2.69 18.83
CA GLY A 47 0.50 -3.22 19.86
C GLY A 47 0.85 -2.69 21.26
N LEU A 48 2.14 -2.70 21.61
CA LEU A 48 2.64 -2.16 22.87
C LEU A 48 2.39 -0.65 22.99
N PHE A 49 2.58 0.13 21.91
CA PHE A 49 2.27 1.55 21.88
C PHE A 49 0.79 1.82 22.17
N GLY A 50 -0.11 1.01 21.62
CA GLY A 50 -1.54 1.09 21.91
C GLY A 50 -1.87 0.70 23.35
N ALA A 51 -1.24 -0.36 23.87
CA ALA A 51 -1.45 -0.84 25.24
C ALA A 51 -1.04 0.18 26.30
N ILE A 52 0.06 0.91 26.08
CA ILE A 52 0.52 1.98 26.98
C ILE A 52 -0.11 3.35 26.66
N GLN A 53 -1.02 3.42 25.68
CA GLN A 53 -1.65 4.65 25.19
C GLN A 53 -0.62 5.74 24.80
N LEU A 54 0.47 5.34 24.15
CA LEU A 54 1.62 6.20 23.83
C LEU A 54 1.25 7.47 23.04
N PHE A 55 0.19 7.40 22.23
CA PHE A 55 -0.29 8.52 21.43
C PHE A 55 -1.48 9.26 22.05
N GLY A 56 -1.80 8.95 23.32
CA GLY A 56 -2.80 9.68 24.09
C GLY A 56 -2.33 11.07 24.53
N PRO A 57 -3.24 11.90 25.10
CA PRO A 57 -2.95 13.29 25.45
C PRO A 57 -1.82 13.51 26.47
N ARG A 58 -1.45 12.47 27.23
CA ARG A 58 -0.44 12.54 28.30
C ARG A 58 0.98 12.17 27.83
N HIS A 59 1.14 11.77 26.57
CA HIS A 59 2.39 11.23 26.04
C HIS A 59 2.79 11.95 24.75
N LEU A 60 3.01 11.23 23.65
CA LEU A 60 3.50 11.82 22.40
C LEU A 60 2.38 12.46 21.55
N GLY A 61 1.12 12.16 21.87
CA GLY A 61 -0.05 12.74 21.21
C GLY A 61 -0.10 12.48 19.69
N PRO A 62 -0.90 13.30 18.96
CA PRO A 62 -1.02 13.21 17.50
C PRO A 62 0.31 13.36 16.72
N PRO A 63 1.27 14.22 17.11
CA PRO A 63 2.57 14.28 16.44
C PRO A 63 3.34 12.95 16.52
N GLY A 64 3.30 12.27 17.67
CA GLY A 64 3.89 10.95 17.83
C GLY A 64 3.26 9.91 16.90
N LEU A 65 1.93 9.94 16.76
CA LEU A 65 1.23 9.07 15.82
C LEU A 65 1.70 9.34 14.38
N GLY A 66 1.77 10.61 13.97
CA GLY A 66 2.26 10.99 12.64
C GLY A 66 3.66 10.45 12.34
N LEU A 67 4.58 10.53 13.30
CA LEU A 67 5.92 9.93 13.16
C LEU A 67 5.86 8.40 13.04
N SER A 68 4.98 7.74 13.80
CA SER A 68 4.79 6.29 13.72
C SER A 68 4.25 5.83 12.36
N VAL A 69 3.57 6.71 11.61
CA VAL A 69 3.15 6.45 10.22
C VAL A 69 4.27 6.76 9.22
N MET A 70 4.89 7.94 9.34
CA MET A 70 5.87 8.43 8.35
C MET A 70 7.18 7.65 8.36
N LEU A 71 7.71 7.33 9.55
CA LEU A 71 9.02 6.67 9.65
C LEU A 71 9.03 5.29 8.96
N PRO A 72 8.04 4.40 9.16
CA PRO A 72 8.00 3.14 8.42
C PRO A 72 7.83 3.33 6.91
N ILE A 73 7.04 4.31 6.44
CA ILE A 73 6.90 4.59 4.99
C ILE A 73 8.26 4.95 4.39
N LEU A 74 8.99 5.85 5.05
CA LEU A 74 10.31 6.28 4.61
C LEU A 74 11.33 5.15 4.69
N ALA A 75 11.34 4.37 5.77
CA ALA A 75 12.26 3.25 5.95
C ALA A 75 12.02 2.14 4.91
N LEU A 76 10.76 1.73 4.69
CA LEU A 76 10.42 0.69 3.74
C LEU A 76 10.66 1.14 2.29
N THR A 77 10.23 2.35 1.92
CA THR A 77 10.43 2.87 0.57
C THR A 77 11.90 3.18 0.29
N GLY A 78 12.60 3.78 1.25
CA GLY A 78 14.02 4.08 1.18
C GLY A 78 14.84 2.80 1.06
N SER A 79 14.61 1.81 1.92
CA SER A 79 15.33 0.53 1.83
C SER A 79 15.08 -0.18 0.49
N ALA A 80 13.84 -0.19 0.01
CA ALA A 80 13.45 -0.80 -1.26
C ALA A 80 14.07 -0.13 -2.50
N THR A 81 14.34 1.17 -2.45
CA THR A 81 14.81 1.94 -3.62
C THR A 81 16.32 2.25 -3.59
N MET A 82 16.91 2.35 -2.39
CA MET A 82 18.32 2.71 -2.20
C MET A 82 19.25 1.50 -2.09
N HIS A 83 18.80 0.37 -1.52
CA HIS A 83 19.66 -0.82 -1.42
C HIS A 83 19.68 -1.62 -2.73
N PRO A 84 20.85 -1.84 -3.37
CA PRO A 84 20.92 -2.50 -4.67
C PRO A 84 20.26 -3.89 -4.70
N ALA A 85 20.47 -4.69 -3.65
CA ALA A 85 19.90 -6.03 -3.54
C ALA A 85 18.36 -6.00 -3.51
N LEU A 86 17.76 -5.12 -2.70
CA LEU A 86 16.30 -4.99 -2.62
C LEU A 86 15.73 -4.37 -3.89
N ARG A 87 16.42 -3.40 -4.48
CA ARG A 87 16.01 -2.73 -5.72
C ARG A 87 15.82 -3.73 -6.88
N VAL A 88 16.74 -4.69 -7.02
CA VAL A 88 16.60 -5.78 -8.01
C VAL A 88 15.34 -6.60 -7.73
N ARG A 89 15.11 -6.97 -6.47
CA ARG A 89 13.91 -7.75 -6.08
C ARG A 89 12.61 -7.01 -6.32
N ILE A 90 12.57 -5.72 -6.01
CA ILE A 90 11.39 -4.90 -6.29
C ILE A 90 11.13 -4.78 -7.79
N ARG A 91 12.16 -4.72 -8.63
CA ARG A 91 11.99 -4.73 -10.09
C ARG A 91 11.42 -6.05 -10.60
N GLU A 92 11.89 -7.17 -10.05
CA GLU A 92 11.41 -8.53 -10.37
C GLU A 92 10.01 -8.85 -9.79
N ALA A 93 9.65 -8.21 -8.67
CA ALA A 93 8.40 -8.51 -7.95
C ALA A 93 7.16 -8.43 -8.86
N PRO A 94 6.20 -9.36 -8.75
CA PRO A 94 4.96 -9.25 -9.52
C PRO A 94 4.22 -7.96 -9.15
N LEU A 95 4.01 -7.08 -10.15
CA LEU A 95 3.21 -5.86 -9.97
C LEU A 95 1.79 -6.20 -9.46
N THR A 96 1.25 -7.32 -9.92
CA THR A 96 -0.03 -7.89 -9.48
C THR A 96 -0.09 -8.09 -7.97
N LEU A 97 0.99 -8.50 -7.30
CA LEU A 97 0.99 -8.71 -5.85
C LEU A 97 0.90 -7.39 -5.08
N LEU A 98 1.68 -6.38 -5.50
CA LEU A 98 1.65 -5.05 -4.89
C LEU A 98 0.26 -4.40 -5.03
N ILE A 99 -0.40 -4.60 -6.17
CA ILE A 99 -1.77 -4.12 -6.38
C ILE A 99 -2.76 -4.95 -5.57
N ALA A 100 -2.76 -6.28 -5.73
CA ALA A 100 -3.79 -7.16 -5.17
C ALA A 100 -3.85 -7.15 -3.64
N MET A 101 -2.74 -6.95 -2.94
CA MET A 101 -2.78 -6.87 -1.47
C MET A 101 -3.59 -5.66 -0.96
N ASN A 102 -3.77 -4.61 -1.77
CA ASN A 102 -4.65 -3.49 -1.44
C ASN A 102 -6.14 -3.90 -1.45
N ALA A 103 -6.51 -5.09 -1.92
CA ALA A 103 -7.88 -5.61 -1.79
C ALA A 103 -8.34 -5.72 -0.34
N LEU A 104 -7.41 -5.87 0.61
CA LEU A 104 -7.71 -5.84 2.05
C LEU A 104 -8.31 -4.49 2.50
N ARG A 105 -8.13 -3.41 1.74
CA ARG A 105 -8.75 -2.11 2.01
C ARG A 105 -10.28 -2.15 1.90
N VAL A 106 -10.89 -3.19 1.31
CA VAL A 106 -12.35 -3.37 1.40
C VAL A 106 -12.83 -3.43 2.87
N LEU A 107 -11.93 -3.80 3.78
CA LEU A 107 -12.18 -3.82 5.22
C LEU A 107 -12.22 -2.40 5.85
N GLY A 108 -12.03 -1.34 5.06
CA GLY A 108 -12.40 0.03 5.42
C GLY A 108 -13.87 0.21 5.81
N VAL A 109 -14.72 -0.80 5.56
CA VAL A 109 -16.05 -0.92 6.18
C VAL A 109 -16.01 -0.77 7.71
N SER A 110 -14.90 -1.12 8.36
CA SER A 110 -14.71 -0.93 9.80
C SER A 110 -14.79 0.54 10.24
N PHE A 111 -14.41 1.49 9.38
CA PHE A 111 -14.65 2.92 9.65
C PHE A 111 -16.15 3.24 9.64
N LEU A 112 -16.90 2.68 8.69
CA LEU A 112 -18.35 2.91 8.58
C LEU A 112 -19.12 2.27 9.75
N ILE A 113 -18.65 1.11 10.23
CA ILE A 113 -19.19 0.48 11.44
C ILE A 113 -18.93 1.37 12.66
N LEU A 114 -17.69 1.83 12.86
CA LEU A 114 -17.34 2.76 13.94
C LEU A 114 -18.13 4.07 13.90
N LEU A 115 -18.45 4.55 12.69
CA LEU A 115 -19.33 5.70 12.51
C LEU A 115 -20.75 5.41 12.99
N GLY A 116 -21.32 4.25 12.62
CA GLY A 116 -22.63 3.80 13.10
C GLY A 116 -22.70 3.62 14.62
N GLU A 117 -21.56 3.31 15.26
CA GLU A 117 -21.41 3.26 16.71
C GLU A 117 -21.19 4.64 17.37
N GLY A 118 -21.03 5.70 16.57
CA GLY A 118 -20.76 7.05 17.08
C GLY A 118 -19.39 7.15 17.77
N ARG A 119 -18.37 6.46 17.26
CA ARG A 119 -17.01 6.37 17.86
C ARG A 119 -15.94 7.17 17.13
N ILE A 120 -16.20 7.61 15.90
CA ILE A 120 -15.27 8.41 15.10
C ILE A 120 -15.98 9.54 14.34
N SER A 121 -15.20 10.56 13.95
CA SER A 121 -15.68 11.71 13.17
C SER A 121 -16.34 11.24 11.86
N PRO A 122 -17.58 11.69 11.56
CA PRO A 122 -18.24 11.44 10.28
C PRO A 122 -17.40 11.80 9.06
N THR A 123 -16.75 12.97 9.06
CA THR A 123 -15.93 13.41 7.93
C THR A 123 -14.75 12.47 7.69
N PHE A 124 -14.03 12.09 8.74
CA PHE A 124 -12.95 11.12 8.64
C PHE A 124 -13.45 9.74 8.20
N ALA A 125 -14.51 9.24 8.82
CA ALA A 125 -15.02 7.89 8.61
C ALA A 125 -15.58 7.67 7.20
N LEU A 126 -16.37 8.62 6.70
CA LEU A 126 -16.98 8.52 5.38
C LEU A 126 -15.92 8.61 4.28
N SER A 127 -14.94 9.52 4.43
CA SER A 127 -13.85 9.64 3.47
C SER A 127 -12.98 8.39 3.47
N ALA A 128 -12.42 8.01 4.62
CA ALA A 128 -11.50 6.88 4.72
C ALA A 128 -12.20 5.55 4.39
N GLY A 129 -13.42 5.34 4.90
CA GLY A 129 -14.17 4.11 4.67
C GLY A 129 -14.51 3.90 3.20
N TRP A 130 -15.14 4.87 2.55
CA TRP A 130 -15.52 4.72 1.14
C TRP A 130 -14.32 4.74 0.20
N GLY A 131 -13.28 5.54 0.50
CA GLY A 131 -12.04 5.56 -0.25
C GLY A 131 -11.33 4.20 -0.21
N ASP A 132 -11.14 3.64 0.98
CA ASP A 132 -10.54 2.32 1.19
C ASP A 132 -11.33 1.23 0.44
N ILE A 133 -12.66 1.24 0.55
CA ILE A 133 -13.55 0.29 -0.15
C ILE A 133 -13.39 0.41 -1.67
N ALA A 134 -13.44 1.62 -2.22
CA ALA A 134 -13.35 1.83 -3.66
C ALA A 134 -11.98 1.38 -4.21
N VAL A 135 -10.89 1.76 -3.54
CA VAL A 135 -9.52 1.41 -3.94
C VAL A 135 -9.30 -0.10 -3.82
N GLY A 136 -9.74 -0.70 -2.71
CA GLY A 136 -9.60 -2.12 -2.45
C GLY A 136 -10.42 -2.98 -3.41
N PHE A 137 -11.67 -2.60 -3.68
CA PHE A 137 -12.50 -3.31 -4.64
C PHE A 137 -11.90 -3.26 -6.06
N ALA A 138 -11.39 -2.10 -6.47
CA ALA A 138 -10.73 -1.93 -7.76
C ALA A 138 -9.37 -2.66 -7.86
N ALA A 139 -8.73 -3.01 -6.74
CA ALA A 139 -7.41 -3.61 -6.73
C ALA A 139 -7.37 -4.94 -7.52
N VAL A 140 -8.37 -5.81 -7.36
CA VAL A 140 -8.42 -7.12 -8.04
C VAL A 140 -8.52 -6.98 -9.57
N PRO A 141 -9.51 -6.27 -10.15
CA PRO A 141 -9.59 -6.11 -11.60
C PRO A 141 -8.37 -5.36 -12.17
N VAL A 142 -7.84 -4.35 -11.46
CA VAL A 142 -6.63 -3.64 -11.88
C VAL A 142 -5.41 -4.57 -11.87
N ALA A 143 -5.27 -5.44 -10.87
CA ALA A 143 -4.20 -6.42 -10.81
C ALA A 143 -4.26 -7.44 -11.96
N LEU A 144 -5.46 -7.87 -12.34
CA LEU A 144 -5.67 -8.75 -13.50
C LEU A 144 -5.35 -8.02 -14.81
N LEU A 145 -5.78 -6.77 -14.96
CA LEU A 145 -5.49 -5.95 -16.14
C LEU A 145 -3.98 -5.68 -16.29
N ALA A 146 -3.27 -5.46 -15.18
CA ALA A 146 -1.83 -5.22 -15.15
C ALA A 146 -0.99 -6.37 -15.74
N ARG A 147 -1.57 -7.59 -15.84
CA ARG A 147 -0.93 -8.74 -16.50
C ARG A 147 -0.80 -8.57 -18.01
N ARG A 148 -1.66 -7.76 -18.64
CA ARG A 148 -1.68 -7.54 -20.10
C ARG A 148 -0.48 -6.73 -20.60
N ARG A 149 0.15 -5.92 -19.74
CA ARG A 149 1.33 -5.09 -20.05
C ARG A 149 1.15 -4.17 -21.28
N SER A 150 -0.09 -3.77 -21.59
CA SER A 150 -0.39 -2.80 -22.65
C SER A 150 -0.32 -1.36 -22.14
N PRO A 151 -0.16 -0.35 -23.01
CA PRO A 151 -0.21 1.07 -22.62
C PRO A 151 -1.49 1.45 -21.87
N LEU A 152 -2.64 0.89 -22.26
CA LEU A 152 -3.90 1.06 -21.53
C LEU A 152 -3.81 0.50 -20.09
N SER A 153 -3.26 -0.71 -19.92
CA SER A 153 -3.12 -1.32 -18.59
C SER A 153 -2.25 -0.47 -17.67
N VAL A 154 -1.21 0.15 -18.22
CA VAL A 154 -0.32 1.07 -17.51
C VAL A 154 -1.07 2.32 -17.05
N GLY A 155 -1.83 2.94 -17.96
CA GLY A 155 -2.63 4.12 -17.63
C GLY A 155 -3.63 3.85 -16.52
N VAL A 156 -4.35 2.72 -16.60
CA VAL A 156 -5.31 2.31 -15.55
C VAL A 156 -4.61 2.06 -14.22
N VAL A 157 -3.48 1.34 -14.22
CA VAL A 157 -2.71 1.12 -12.98
C VAL A 157 -2.22 2.44 -12.41
N ALA A 158 -1.73 3.38 -13.23
CA ALA A 158 -1.28 4.68 -12.76
C ALA A 158 -2.41 5.48 -12.12
N VAL A 159 -3.59 5.55 -12.75
CA VAL A 159 -4.77 6.23 -12.21
C VAL A 159 -5.22 5.59 -10.90
N TRP A 160 -5.41 4.27 -10.86
CA TRP A 160 -5.78 3.55 -9.64
C TRP A 160 -4.77 3.78 -8.52
N ASN A 161 -3.47 3.77 -8.86
CA ASN A 161 -2.40 3.98 -7.90
C ASN A 161 -2.39 5.40 -7.32
N THR A 162 -2.67 6.41 -8.16
CA THR A 162 -2.82 7.80 -7.71
C THR A 162 -4.01 7.94 -6.77
N LEU A 163 -5.16 7.37 -7.14
CA LEU A 163 -6.37 7.43 -6.32
C LEU A 163 -6.16 6.74 -4.97
N GLY A 164 -5.54 5.57 -4.93
CA GLY A 164 -5.25 4.86 -3.69
C GLY A 164 -4.24 5.57 -2.79
N LEU A 165 -3.21 6.19 -3.35
CA LEU A 165 -2.26 6.98 -2.56
C LEU A 165 -2.90 8.26 -2.04
N LEU A 166 -3.72 8.94 -2.86
CA LEU A 166 -4.42 10.16 -2.46
C LEU A 166 -5.40 9.87 -1.33
N ASP A 167 -6.16 8.78 -1.43
CA ASP A 167 -7.06 8.32 -0.38
C ASP A 167 -6.36 8.13 0.97
N LEU A 168 -5.21 7.44 1.00
CA LEU A 168 -4.39 7.30 2.20
C LEU A 168 -3.92 8.65 2.77
N VAL A 169 -3.44 9.55 1.90
CA VAL A 169 -2.97 10.88 2.31
C VAL A 169 -4.14 11.68 2.90
N THR A 170 -5.30 11.65 2.26
CA THR A 170 -6.52 12.31 2.73
C THR A 170 -6.99 11.72 4.06
N ALA A 171 -7.02 10.40 4.20
CA ALA A 171 -7.39 9.74 5.46
C ALA A 171 -6.46 10.14 6.61
N VAL A 172 -5.14 10.14 6.40
CA VAL A 172 -4.17 10.59 7.40
C VAL A 172 -4.36 12.07 7.73
N ALA A 173 -4.54 12.93 6.73
CA ALA A 173 -4.77 14.35 6.92
C ALA A 173 -6.06 14.61 7.74
N LEU A 174 -7.17 13.98 7.37
CA LEU A 174 -8.44 14.09 8.10
C LEU A 174 -8.34 13.51 9.51
N GLY A 175 -7.61 12.41 9.68
CA GLY A 175 -7.33 11.82 10.99
C GLY A 175 -6.58 12.79 11.89
N VAL A 176 -5.55 13.45 11.38
CA VAL A 176 -4.82 14.50 12.13
C VAL A 176 -5.72 15.72 12.38
N MET A 177 -6.48 16.17 11.37
CA MET A 177 -7.32 17.36 11.48
C MET A 177 -8.51 17.22 12.42
N SER A 178 -8.93 15.98 12.73
CA SER A 178 -9.99 15.65 13.68
C SER A 178 -9.45 15.08 15.00
N ALA A 179 -8.13 15.06 15.20
CA ALA A 179 -7.53 14.60 16.44
C ALA A 179 -7.49 15.74 17.47
N ALA A 180 -8.10 15.52 18.63
CA ALA A 180 -8.02 16.48 19.73
C ALA A 180 -6.56 16.64 20.22
N GLY A 181 -6.16 17.86 20.56
CA GLY A 181 -4.84 18.16 21.12
C GLY A 181 -3.70 18.33 20.11
N THR A 182 -3.98 18.34 18.80
CA THR A 182 -3.01 18.78 17.77
C THR A 182 -3.19 20.26 17.42
N PRO A 183 -2.11 21.01 17.11
CA PRO A 183 -2.20 22.36 16.53
C PRO A 183 -2.95 22.38 15.18
N LEU A 184 -3.11 21.22 14.54
CA LEU A 184 -3.80 21.05 13.26
C LEU A 184 -5.27 20.62 13.42
N ASN A 185 -5.84 20.67 14.63
CA ASN A 185 -7.25 20.32 14.88
C ASN A 185 -8.18 21.35 14.22
N PHE A 186 -8.47 21.19 12.94
CA PHE A 186 -9.34 22.07 12.18
C PHE A 186 -10.78 21.55 12.10
N ILE A 187 -11.01 20.26 12.33
CA ILE A 187 -12.32 19.59 12.28
C ILE A 187 -12.77 19.28 13.71
N HIS A 188 -13.76 20.03 14.19
CA HIS A 188 -14.22 20.01 15.58
C HIS A 188 -15.43 19.08 15.81
N GLU A 189 -15.52 17.99 15.06
CA GLU A 189 -16.58 16.98 15.20
C GLU A 189 -16.33 16.11 16.44
N ALA A 190 -17.41 15.74 17.14
CA ALA A 190 -17.36 14.82 18.27
C ALA A 190 -18.12 13.53 17.93
N PRO A 191 -17.53 12.35 18.16
CA PRO A 191 -16.12 12.14 18.54
C PRO A 191 -15.15 12.45 17.37
N GLY A 192 -13.91 12.77 17.70
CA GLY A 192 -12.83 12.96 16.72
C GLY A 192 -12.25 11.64 16.21
N SER A 193 -10.98 11.65 15.78
CA SER A 193 -10.25 10.44 15.33
C SER A 193 -9.55 9.66 16.46
N GLY A 194 -9.78 10.02 17.72
CA GLY A 194 -9.01 9.52 18.87
C GLY A 194 -8.97 7.99 19.00
N VAL A 195 -10.01 7.28 18.54
CA VAL A 195 -10.03 5.80 18.55
C VAL A 195 -8.85 5.19 17.80
N MET A 196 -8.31 5.88 16.78
CA MET A 196 -7.16 5.44 15.97
C MET A 196 -5.84 5.41 16.77
N THR A 197 -5.84 5.90 18.02
CA THR A 197 -4.72 5.79 18.96
C THR A 197 -4.85 4.60 19.92
N THR A 198 -5.97 3.88 19.86
CA THR A 198 -6.32 2.82 20.81
C THR A 198 -6.35 1.45 20.12
N LEU A 199 -6.24 0.38 20.90
CA LEU A 199 -6.36 -0.98 20.37
C LEU A 199 -7.84 -1.33 20.08
N PRO A 200 -8.10 -2.09 19.00
CA PRO A 200 -7.14 -2.60 18.01
C PRO A 200 -6.82 -1.60 16.88
N TYR A 201 -7.55 -0.48 16.80
CA TYR A 201 -7.55 0.42 15.64
C TYR A 201 -6.21 1.09 15.34
N LEU A 202 -5.30 1.19 16.31
CA LEU A 202 -3.94 1.70 16.09
C LEU A 202 -3.15 0.91 15.03
N PHE A 203 -3.48 -0.37 14.79
CA PHE A 203 -2.87 -1.13 13.70
C PHE A 203 -3.18 -0.56 12.31
N ILE A 204 -4.27 0.22 12.15
CA ILE A 204 -4.60 0.89 10.90
C ILE A 204 -3.52 1.92 10.55
N PRO A 205 -3.35 3.05 11.28
CA PRO A 205 -2.34 4.04 10.95
C PRO A 205 -0.92 3.55 11.27
N GLY A 206 -0.74 2.75 12.32
CA GLY A 206 0.59 2.36 12.82
C GLY A 206 1.26 1.22 12.07
N PHE A 207 0.52 0.47 11.24
CA PHE A 207 1.06 -0.71 10.55
C PHE A 207 0.57 -0.86 9.11
N LEU A 208 -0.76 -0.91 8.91
CA LEU A 208 -1.35 -1.19 7.59
C LEU A 208 -1.20 0.00 6.63
N VAL A 209 -1.49 1.22 7.08
CA VAL A 209 -1.35 2.44 6.25
C VAL A 209 0.07 2.57 5.69
N PRO A 210 1.16 2.42 6.49
CA PRO A 210 2.51 2.46 5.95
C PRO A 210 2.80 1.37 4.89
N ILE A 211 2.31 0.15 5.10
CA ILE A 211 2.46 -0.94 4.12
C ILE A 211 1.76 -0.60 2.80
N PHE A 212 0.51 -0.14 2.86
CA PHE A 212 -0.25 0.23 1.65
C PHE A 212 0.35 1.45 0.97
N ALA A 213 0.76 2.48 1.71
CA ALA A 213 1.44 3.65 1.16
C ALA A 213 2.73 3.27 0.44
N THR A 214 3.60 2.48 1.09
CA THR A 214 4.82 1.96 0.45
C THR A 214 4.47 1.17 -0.80
N SER A 215 3.41 0.36 -0.79
CA SER A 215 3.01 -0.39 -1.99
C SER A 215 2.72 0.51 -3.19
N HIS A 216 2.00 1.62 -2.97
CA HIS A 216 1.68 2.58 -4.02
C HIS A 216 2.93 3.30 -4.54
N LEU A 217 3.87 3.63 -3.65
CA LEU A 217 5.16 4.20 -4.02
C LEU A 217 6.01 3.22 -4.85
N LEU A 218 6.00 1.93 -4.48
CA LEU A 218 6.71 0.89 -5.23
C LEU A 218 6.04 0.59 -6.58
N VAL A 219 4.72 0.72 -6.69
CA VAL A 219 4.01 0.66 -7.99
C VAL A 219 4.50 1.78 -8.91
N TYR A 220 4.55 3.03 -8.45
CA TYR A 220 5.11 4.13 -9.26
C TYR A 220 6.57 3.90 -9.63
N TYR A 221 7.39 3.46 -8.67
CA TYR A 221 8.78 3.10 -8.94
C TYR A 221 8.88 2.07 -10.08
N LYS A 222 8.05 1.03 -10.06
CA LYS A 222 8.02 0.02 -11.12
C LYS A 222 7.50 0.56 -12.45
N LEU A 223 6.48 1.43 -12.46
CA LEU A 223 5.97 2.03 -13.69
C LEU A 223 7.04 2.90 -14.36
N LYS A 224 7.78 3.71 -13.58
CA LYS A 224 8.88 4.56 -14.08
C LYS A 224 10.05 3.76 -14.67
N HIS A 225 10.31 2.56 -14.14
CA HIS A 225 11.47 1.75 -14.53
C HIS A 225 11.16 0.57 -15.46
N ARG A 226 9.92 0.43 -15.91
CA ARG A 226 9.59 -0.49 -17.00
C ARG A 226 9.85 0.23 -18.32
N ALA A 227 10.81 -0.27 -19.10
CA ALA A 227 10.83 0.02 -20.54
C ALA A 227 9.58 -0.62 -21.13
N TRP A 228 8.51 0.15 -21.26
CA TRP A 228 7.38 -0.27 -22.06
C TRP A 228 7.86 -0.23 -23.49
N GLY A 229 7.96 -1.42 -24.11
CA GLY A 229 8.43 -1.54 -25.47
C GLY A 229 7.64 -0.59 -26.36
N THR A 230 8.30 0.45 -26.85
CA THR A 230 8.06 0.88 -28.22
C THR A 230 8.25 -0.39 -29.04
N HIS A 231 7.16 -0.94 -29.58
CA HIS A 231 7.28 -1.80 -30.74
C HIS A 231 7.94 -0.94 -31.81
N THR A 232 9.27 -0.96 -31.85
CA THR A 232 9.98 -0.67 -33.09
C THR A 232 9.52 -1.80 -34.00
N SER A 233 8.56 -1.48 -34.88
CA SER A 233 8.26 -2.28 -36.05
C SER A 233 9.60 -2.54 -36.72
N ILE A 234 10.14 -3.74 -36.54
CA ILE A 234 11.19 -4.25 -37.41
C ILE A 234 10.49 -4.34 -38.76
N ALA A 235 10.71 -3.33 -39.61
CA ALA A 235 10.36 -3.43 -41.01
C ALA A 235 11.01 -4.72 -41.52
N PRO A 236 10.28 -5.57 -42.26
CA PRO A 236 10.89 -6.77 -42.82
C PRO A 236 12.08 -6.34 -43.68
N GLU A 237 13.24 -6.92 -43.37
CA GLU A 237 14.46 -6.80 -44.13
C GLU A 237 14.14 -7.16 -45.59
N PRO A 238 14.41 -6.29 -46.58
CA PRO A 238 14.18 -6.64 -47.97
C PRO A 238 15.07 -7.83 -48.31
N ALA A 239 14.45 -8.92 -48.76
CA ALA A 239 15.10 -10.17 -49.11
C ALA A 239 16.33 -9.91 -50.00
N GLU A 240 17.50 -10.24 -49.46
CA GLU A 240 18.75 -10.27 -50.20
C GLU A 240 18.58 -11.22 -51.40
N GLY A 241 18.64 -10.65 -52.59
CA GLY A 241 18.44 -11.37 -53.84
C GLY A 241 19.46 -12.49 -54.00
N ILE A 242 18.97 -13.70 -54.22
CA ILE A 242 19.76 -14.86 -54.63
C ILE A 242 20.49 -14.49 -55.94
N PRO A 243 21.83 -14.57 -56.01
CA PRO A 243 22.52 -14.36 -57.27
C PRO A 243 22.24 -15.54 -58.21
N LEU A 244 21.53 -15.28 -59.30
CA LEU A 244 21.38 -16.22 -60.41
C LEU A 244 22.73 -16.34 -61.13
N ASN A 245 23.47 -17.41 -60.82
CA ASN A 245 24.62 -17.84 -61.59
C ASN A 245 24.14 -18.50 -62.89
N SER A 246 24.08 -17.74 -63.99
CA SER A 246 23.94 -18.29 -65.33
C SER A 246 25.31 -18.29 -66.03
N ARG A 247 26.06 -19.38 -65.86
CA ARG A 247 27.09 -19.81 -66.81
C ARG A 247 26.71 -21.16 -67.39
N GLN A 248 26.33 -21.16 -68.66
CA GLN A 248 26.26 -22.23 -69.67
C GLN A 248 25.47 -21.63 -70.83
N GLY A 249 25.89 -21.55 -72.09
CA GLY A 249 27.05 -21.99 -72.86
C GLY A 249 26.83 -21.57 -74.33
N ALA A 250 27.89 -21.71 -75.14
CA ALA A 250 27.99 -21.44 -76.59
C ALA A 250 28.08 -19.97 -77.03
#